data_AF-A0A2H5UZP2-F1
#
_entry.id   AF-A0A2H5UZP2-F1
#
_cell.length_a   1.000
_cell.length_b   1.000
_cell.length_c   1.000
_cell.angle_alpha   90.00
_cell.angle_beta   90.00
_cell.angle_gamma   90.00
#
_symmetry.space_group_name_H-M   'P 1'
#
loop_
_entity.id
_entity.type
_entity.pdbx_description
1 polymer ?
#
loop_
_entity_poly.entity_id
_entity_poly.type
_entity_poly.pdbx_seq_one_letter_code
_entity_poly.pdbx_strand_id
1 'polypeptide(L)' 'MKTFLSYGLRGTPTYFLIRPDSSVALTLVGEQSYEILRQAVESIALKS' A
#
# COMPACT_ATOMS: atom_id res chain seq x y z
N MET A 1 16.98 11.11 -2.17
CA MET A 1 16.30 11.19 -0.85
C MET A 1 15.11 12.16 -0.82
N LYS A 2 15.14 13.32 -1.51
CA LYS A 2 14.00 14.27 -1.55
C LYS A 2 12.67 13.69 -2.07
N THR A 3 12.70 12.77 -3.04
CA THR A 3 11.50 12.21 -3.67
C THR A 3 10.65 11.34 -2.73
N PHE A 4 11.24 10.62 -1.78
CA PHE A 4 10.46 9.75 -0.88
C PHE A 4 9.68 10.55 0.18
N LEU A 5 10.26 11.66 0.65
CA LEU A 5 9.62 12.56 1.61
C LEU A 5 8.42 13.29 0.99
N SER A 6 8.45 13.62 -0.31
CA SER A 6 7.30 14.22 -0.99
C SER A 6 6.09 13.29 -1.10
N TYR A 7 6.28 11.97 -0.96
CA TYR A 7 5.20 10.98 -0.85
C TYR A 7 4.84 10.63 0.60
N GLY A 8 5.38 11.34 1.60
CA GLY A 8 5.11 11.09 3.02
C GLY A 8 5.62 9.74 3.53
N LEU A 9 6.57 9.13 2.82
CA LEU A 9 7.09 7.80 3.16
C LEU A 9 7.86 7.83 4.49
N ARG A 10 7.47 6.95 5.41
CA ARG A 10 8.08 6.81 6.74
C ARG A 10 9.13 5.70 6.83
N GLY A 11 9.29 4.90 5.76
CA GLY A 11 10.23 3.79 5.67
C GLY A 11 10.25 3.14 4.29
N THR A 12 11.19 2.21 4.07
CA THR A 12 11.33 1.45 2.82
C THR A 12 11.56 -0.04 3.11
N PRO A 13 10.96 -0.97 2.34
CA PRO A 13 9.96 -0.73 1.30
C PRO A 13 8.62 -0.21 1.88
N THR A 14 7.81 0.43 1.05
CA THR A 14 6.43 0.81 1.39
C THR A 14 5.52 0.41 0.24
N TYR A 15 4.39 -0.20 0.56
CA TYR A 15 3.39 -0.68 -0.38
C TYR A 15 2.11 0.16 -0.25
N PHE A 16 1.56 0.58 -1.39
CA PHE A 16 0.29 1.28 -1.46
C PHE A 16 -0.72 0.41 -2.21
N LEU A 17 -1.91 0.23 -1.64
CA LEU A 17 -3.03 -0.38 -2.34
C LEU A 17 -3.95 0.73 -2.85
N ILE A 18 -4.14 0.79 -4.16
CA ILE A 18 -4.89 1.85 -4.84
C ILE A 18 -6.21 1.25 -5.36
N ARG A 19 -7.34 1.91 -5.06
CA ARG A 19 -8.67 1.54 -5.57
C ARG A 19 -8.85 1.99 -7.02
N PRO A 20 -9.86 1.47 -7.75
CA PRO A 20 -10.18 1.93 -9.11
C PRO A 20 -10.47 3.44 -9.21
N ASP A 21 -10.99 4.06 -8.14
CA ASP A 21 -11.22 5.51 -8.05
C ASP A 21 -9.95 6.34 -7.83
N SER A 22 -8.77 5.71 -7.93
CA SER A 22 -7.44 6.30 -7.67
C SER A 22 -7.19 6.71 -6.21
N SER A 23 -8.08 6.37 -5.26
CA SER A 23 -7.84 6.60 -3.84
C SER A 23 -6.92 5.53 -3.23
N VAL A 24 -6.10 5.92 -2.25
CA VAL A 24 -5.28 4.98 -1.47
C VAL A 24 -6.18 4.31 -0.43
N ALA A 25 -6.30 2.99 -0.50
CA ALA A 25 -7.05 2.19 0.47
C ALA A 25 -6.22 1.83 1.70
N LEU A 26 -4.94 1.52 1.51
CA LEU A 26 -4.06 1.01 2.54
C LEU A 26 -2.59 1.37 2.25
N THR A 27 -1.82 1.58 3.30
CA THR A 27 -0.37 1.75 3.24
C THR A 27 0.30 0.77 4.21
N LEU A 28 1.25 -0.01 3.72
CA LEU A 28 2.04 -0.96 4.51
C LEU A 28 3.52 -0.56 4.46
N VAL A 29 4.14 -0.36 5.63
CA VAL A 29 5.54 0.07 5.75
C VAL A 29 6.40 -1.10 6.22
N GLY A 30 7.57 -1.26 5.61
CA GLY A 30 8.47 -2.38 5.84
C GLY A 30 8.16 -3.56 4.95
N GLU A 31 9.05 -4.54 4.93
CA GLU A 31 8.91 -5.75 4.12
C GLU A 31 7.66 -6.54 4.49
N GLN A 32 6.92 -6.99 3.48
CA GLN A 32 5.68 -7.75 3.64
C GLN A 32 5.80 -9.09 2.92
N SER A 33 5.22 -10.15 3.50
CA SER A 33 5.12 -11.43 2.78
C SER A 33 4.08 -11.36 1.67
N TYR A 34 4.18 -12.27 0.71
CA TYR A 34 3.21 -12.39 -0.38
C TYR A 34 1.78 -12.60 0.14
N GLU A 35 1.62 -13.43 1.17
CA GLU A 35 0.32 -13.76 1.74
C GLU A 35 -0.37 -12.52 2.33
N ILE A 36 0.38 -11.66 3.01
CA ILE A 36 -0.13 -10.40 3.57
C ILE A 36 -0.60 -9.47 2.44
N LEU A 37 0.22 -9.33 1.39
CA LEU A 37 -0.12 -8.48 0.24
C LEU A 37 -1.37 -9.01 -0.48
N ARG A 38 -1.45 -10.32 -0.72
CA ARG A 38 -2.60 -10.97 -1.35
C ARG A 38 -3.89 -10.75 -0.56
N GLN A 39 -3.86 -11.00 0.76
CA GLN A 39 -5.01 -10.80 1.63
C GLN A 39 -5.46 -9.33 1.65
N ALA A 40 -4.51 -8.39 1.66
CA ALA A 40 -4.84 -6.97 1.63
C ALA A 40 -5.60 -6.59 0.35
N VAL A 41 -5.15 -7.08 -0.82
CA VAL A 41 -5.82 -6.85 -2.11
C VAL A 41 -7.23 -7.47 -2.12
N GLU A 42 -7.37 -8.72 -1.72
CA GLU A 42 -8.67 -9.41 -1.66
C GLU A 42 -9.66 -8.71 -0.74
N SER A 43 -9.20 -8.25 0.44
CA SER A 43 -10.05 -7.56 1.41
C SER A 43 -10.63 -6.24 0.90
N ILE A 44 -9.93 -5.57 -0.03
CA ILE A 44 -10.38 -4.30 -0.63
C ILE A 44 -11.28 -4.58 -1.83
N ALA A 45 -10.95 -5.60 -2.64
CA ALA A 45 -11.77 -6.00 -3.78
C ALA A 45 -13.17 -6.47 -3.36
N LEU A 46 -13.31 -7.13 -2.20
CA LEU A 46 -14.61 -7.60 -1.69
C LEU A 46 -15.45 -6.50 -1.01
N LYS A 47 -14.90 -5.30 -0.81
CA LYS A 47 -15.59 -4.15 -0.17
C LYS A 47 -15.97 -3.04 -1.15
N SER A 48 -15.66 -3.21 -2.43
CA SER A 48 -15.96 -2.26 -3.52
C SER A 48 -17.10 -2.81 -4.37
#